data_AF-A0A2I0JMI7-F1
#
_entry.id   AF-A0A2I0JMI7-F1
#
_cell.length_a   1.000
_cell.length_b   1.000
_cell.length_c   1.000
_cell.angle_alpha   90.00
_cell.angle_beta   90.00
_cell.angle_gamma   90.00
#
_symmetry.space_group_name_H-M   'P 1'
#
loop_
_entity.id
_entity.type
_entity.pdbx_description
1 polymer ?
#
loop_
_entity_poly.entity_id
_entity_poly.type
_entity_poly.pdbx_seq_one_letter_code
_entity_poly.pdbx_strand_id
1 'polypeptide(L)'
;MVECRNSTEQMILPIFYDVMPNEVRHQTGRDYRRAFSQRVRTYSSNILQQWGDALAEVGALKGWDLKNVANGHQGQLIKLVVTEILRELKKAHLLVTDNLVGIEDRLEAVIMLDFTSVDEGTEELKRRFLDKRVFSVLDDVDHASQLTALAAKLYWFGPGSRIIITTRNRDVLQVPQVYWTYEVVEMNKDHALQLFCKHAFRQGSPMAKLSALAKGIVDTTGGIPLALEMAVKLKVLSLQHCHYITRTPDFSRFTNLERLSFENCQRLEVIHQ
;
A
#
# COMPACT_ATOMS: atom_id res chain seq x y z
N MET A 1 7.81 9.37 7.63
CA MET A 1 8.49 9.45 6.31
C MET A 1 8.36 10.85 5.74
N VAL A 2 7.14 11.29 5.42
CA VAL A 2 6.88 12.64 4.88
C VAL A 2 7.33 13.74 5.85
N GLU A 3 7.00 13.63 7.14
CA GLU A 3 7.49 14.58 8.16
C GLU A 3 9.03 14.63 8.27
N CYS A 4 9.73 13.53 7.95
CA CYS A 4 11.18 13.47 7.98
C CYS A 4 11.81 14.22 6.80
N ARG A 5 11.13 14.32 5.65
CA ARG A 5 11.59 15.09 4.48
C ARG A 5 11.81 16.57 4.83
N ASN A 6 10.91 17.16 5.61
CA ASN A 6 10.97 18.58 5.96
C ASN A 6 12.01 18.89 7.06
N SER A 7 12.49 17.88 7.79
CA SER A 7 13.38 18.05 8.94
C SER A 7 14.80 17.52 8.72
N THR A 8 15.02 16.67 7.71
CA THR A 8 16.30 15.98 7.49
C THR A 8 16.77 15.96 6.02
N GLU A 9 16.19 16.82 5.17
CA GLU A 9 16.49 16.91 3.72
C GLU A 9 16.36 15.57 2.98
N GLN A 10 15.57 14.64 3.51
CA GLN A 10 15.36 13.33 2.89
C GLN A 10 14.56 13.46 1.60
N MET A 11 15.09 12.90 0.52
CA MET A 11 14.41 12.83 -0.77
C MET A 11 13.39 11.69 -0.78
N ILE A 12 12.16 12.00 -1.20
CA ILE A 12 11.11 11.00 -1.45
C ILE A 12 10.89 10.94 -2.97
N LEU A 13 11.02 9.74 -3.55
CA LEU A 13 10.81 9.48 -4.97
C LEU A 13 9.68 8.45 -5.12
N PRO A 14 8.42 8.88 -5.31
CA PRO A 14 7.31 7.95 -5.42
C PRO A 14 7.26 7.30 -6.81
N ILE A 15 7.08 5.97 -6.81
CA ILE A 15 6.84 5.17 -8.00
C ILE A 15 5.40 4.67 -7.91
N PHE A 16 4.56 5.05 -8.87
CA PHE A 16 3.14 4.75 -8.88
C PHE A 16 2.89 3.60 -9.86
N TYR A 17 2.93 2.37 -9.36
CA TYR A 17 2.91 1.19 -10.23
C TYR A 17 1.53 0.97 -10.88
N ASP A 18 0.50 0.73 -10.06
CA ASP A 18 -0.87 0.46 -10.53
C ASP A 18 -1.90 1.52 -10.08
N VAL A 19 -1.42 2.66 -9.59
CA VAL A 19 -2.25 3.76 -9.11
C VAL A 19 -1.88 5.05 -9.84
N MET A 20 -2.83 5.94 -10.04
CA MET A 20 -2.53 7.24 -10.65
C MET A 20 -2.07 8.22 -9.55
N PRO A 21 -1.02 9.04 -9.78
CA PRO A 21 -0.56 10.03 -8.80
C PRO A 21 -1.70 10.94 -8.30
N ASN A 22 -2.61 11.32 -9.22
CA ASN A 22 -3.79 12.13 -8.90
C ASN A 22 -4.78 11.43 -7.97
N GLU A 23 -4.95 10.10 -8.11
CA GLU A 23 -5.79 9.31 -7.21
C GLU A 23 -5.16 9.21 -5.82
N VAL A 24 -3.83 9.11 -5.72
CA VAL A 24 -3.11 9.13 -4.45
C VAL A 24 -3.22 10.51 -3.80
N ARG A 25 -3.01 11.57 -4.58
CA ARG A 25 -2.99 12.96 -4.10
C ARG A 25 -4.32 13.41 -3.50
N HIS A 26 -5.41 13.07 -4.17
CA HIS A 26 -6.75 13.49 -3.76
C HIS A 26 -7.54 12.39 -3.07
N GLN A 27 -6.95 11.20 -2.91
CA GLN A 27 -7.60 10.00 -2.39
C GLN A 27 -8.95 9.71 -3.09
N THR A 28 -9.03 10.03 -4.39
CA THR A 28 -10.28 10.00 -5.19
C THR A 28 -10.59 8.63 -5.79
N GLY A 29 -9.58 7.75 -5.87
CA GLY A 29 -9.73 6.38 -6.38
C GLY A 29 -10.69 5.55 -5.51
N ARG A 30 -11.39 4.60 -6.14
CA ARG A 30 -12.38 3.74 -5.47
C ARG A 30 -11.78 3.04 -4.25
N ASP A 31 -10.54 2.59 -4.37
CA ASP A 31 -9.84 1.87 -3.31
C ASP A 31 -9.38 2.80 -2.19
N TYR A 32 -8.86 4.00 -2.50
CA TYR A 32 -8.51 5.02 -1.49
C TYR A 32 -9.73 5.48 -0.69
N ARG A 33 -10.83 5.86 -1.37
CA ARG A 33 -12.07 6.27 -0.70
C ARG A 33 -12.61 5.17 0.20
N ARG A 34 -12.59 3.92 -0.27
CA ARG A 34 -13.02 2.76 0.52
C ARG A 34 -12.13 2.56 1.74
N ALA A 35 -10.82 2.58 1.56
CA ALA A 35 -9.84 2.36 2.63
C ALA A 35 -9.94 3.42 3.72
N PHE A 36 -10.02 4.71 3.36
CA PHE A 36 -10.22 5.79 4.33
C PHE A 36 -11.57 5.64 5.06
N SER A 37 -12.66 5.39 4.32
CA SER A 37 -13.99 5.22 4.91
C SER A 37 -14.09 4.05 5.91
N GLN A 38 -13.31 2.99 5.71
CA GLN A 38 -13.24 1.86 6.64
C GLN A 38 -12.47 2.22 7.93
N ARG A 39 -11.52 3.16 7.85
CA ARG A 39 -10.61 3.48 8.96
C ARG A 39 -11.06 4.65 9.83
N VAL A 40 -12.01 5.47 9.37
CA VAL A 40 -12.69 6.55 10.14
C VAL A 40 -13.23 6.10 11.50
N ARG A 41 -13.56 4.82 11.67
CA ARG A 41 -14.07 4.28 12.93
C ARG A 41 -13.03 3.66 13.84
N THR A 42 -11.80 3.52 13.35
CA THR A 42 -10.70 2.88 14.07
C THR A 42 -9.72 3.88 14.63
N TYR A 43 -9.38 4.84 13.78
CA TYR A 43 -8.34 5.81 14.07
C TYR A 43 -9.01 7.15 14.29
N SER A 44 -8.41 7.96 15.15
CA SER A 44 -8.88 9.32 15.38
C SER A 44 -8.85 10.13 14.08
N SER A 45 -9.72 11.13 14.00
CA SER A 45 -9.75 12.07 12.87
C SER A 45 -8.37 12.67 12.59
N ASN A 46 -7.60 12.96 13.65
CA ASN A 46 -6.22 13.46 13.56
C ASN A 46 -5.29 12.48 12.81
N ILE A 47 -5.27 11.19 13.17
CA ILE A 47 -4.40 10.20 12.51
C ILE A 47 -4.77 10.04 11.02
N LEU A 48 -6.07 10.02 10.73
CA LEU A 48 -6.54 9.89 9.34
C LEU A 48 -6.23 11.13 8.52
N GLN A 49 -6.32 12.31 9.14
CA GLN A 49 -5.90 13.56 8.52
C GLN A 49 -4.40 13.52 8.20
N GLN A 50 -3.56 13.11 9.16
CA GLN A 50 -2.11 12.96 8.95
C GLN A 50 -1.79 12.02 7.78
N TRP A 51 -2.53 10.92 7.64
CA TRP A 51 -2.34 10.00 6.51
C TRP A 51 -2.80 10.60 5.19
N GLY A 52 -3.94 11.30 5.19
CA GLY A 52 -4.45 12.02 4.03
C GLY A 52 -3.47 13.08 3.57
N ASP A 53 -2.96 13.89 4.48
CA ASP A 53 -1.97 14.94 4.23
C ASP A 53 -0.66 14.35 3.70
N ALA A 54 -0.18 13.25 4.30
CA ALA A 54 1.03 12.56 3.83
C ALA A 54 0.86 11.99 2.41
N LEU A 55 -0.28 11.37 2.09
CA LEU A 55 -0.56 10.87 0.74
C LEU A 55 -0.78 11.99 -0.26
N ALA A 56 -1.39 13.10 0.16
CA ALA A 56 -1.54 14.30 -0.64
C ALA A 56 -0.17 14.89 -1.00
N GLU A 57 0.75 14.95 -0.03
CA GLU A 57 2.12 15.40 -0.26
C GLU A 57 2.85 14.46 -1.22
N VAL A 58 2.83 13.15 -0.98
CA VAL A 58 3.48 12.14 -1.84
C VAL A 58 2.90 12.17 -3.26
N GLY A 59 1.57 12.25 -3.41
CA GLY A 59 0.89 12.32 -4.70
C GLY A 59 1.11 13.64 -5.44
N ALA A 60 1.54 14.70 -4.74
CA ALA A 60 1.92 15.98 -5.34
C ALA A 60 3.39 15.99 -5.80
N LEU A 61 4.22 15.04 -5.37
CA LEU A 61 5.58 14.90 -5.85
C LEU A 61 5.58 14.44 -7.31
N LYS A 62 6.60 14.87 -8.05
CA LYS A 62 6.89 14.30 -9.37
C LYS A 62 7.21 12.82 -9.18
N GLY A 63 6.42 11.94 -9.77
CA GLY A 63 6.63 10.49 -9.78
C GLY A 63 6.27 9.88 -11.14
N TRP A 64 6.36 8.56 -11.25
CA TRP A 64 6.19 7.83 -12.52
C TRP A 64 5.03 6.87 -12.44
N ASP A 65 4.20 6.82 -13.48
CA ASP A 65 3.09 5.87 -13.58
C ASP A 65 3.30 4.86 -14.73
N LEU A 66 3.08 3.57 -14.47
CA LEU A 66 3.38 2.48 -15.43
C LEU A 66 2.62 2.61 -16.76
N LYS A 67 1.37 3.12 -16.72
CA LYS A 67 0.47 3.10 -17.87
C LYS A 67 0.74 4.23 -18.86
N ASN A 68 1.00 5.44 -18.38
CA ASN A 68 1.23 6.60 -19.26
C ASN A 68 2.70 6.78 -19.63
N VAL A 69 3.62 6.27 -18.81
CA VAL A 69 5.07 6.57 -18.96
C VAL A 69 5.84 5.46 -19.68
N ALA A 70 5.41 4.21 -19.54
CA ALA A 70 6.13 3.05 -20.08
C ALA A 70 5.28 2.17 -21.01
N ASN A 71 4.07 2.61 -21.38
CA ASN A 71 3.11 1.81 -22.16
C ASN A 71 2.89 0.39 -21.58
N GLY A 72 3.00 0.22 -20.26
CA GLY A 72 2.91 -1.09 -19.59
C GLY A 72 4.19 -1.94 -19.64
N HIS A 73 5.27 -1.49 -20.29
CA HIS A 73 6.54 -2.21 -20.33
C HIS A 73 7.35 -1.96 -19.05
N GLN A 74 7.33 -2.91 -18.12
CA GLN A 74 8.05 -2.83 -16.84
C GLN A 74 9.53 -2.44 -16.98
N GLY A 75 10.24 -3.00 -17.97
CA GLY A 75 11.65 -2.67 -18.23
C GLY A 75 11.89 -1.19 -18.59
N GLN A 76 10.94 -0.55 -19.29
CA GLN A 76 11.00 0.88 -19.62
C GLN A 76 10.70 1.75 -18.39
N LEU A 77 9.77 1.33 -17.53
CA LEU A 77 9.50 2.01 -16.27
C LEU A 77 10.73 1.97 -15.36
N ILE A 78 11.36 0.80 -15.22
CA ILE A 78 12.61 0.64 -14.46
C ILE A 78 13.67 1.59 -15.02
N LYS A 79 13.81 1.64 -16.35
CA LYS A 79 14.71 2.59 -17.01
C LYS A 79 14.44 4.03 -16.55
N LEU A 80 13.19 4.49 -16.64
CA LEU A 80 12.86 5.89 -16.30
C LEU A 80 13.05 6.22 -14.82
N VAL A 81 12.67 5.29 -13.93
CA VAL A 81 12.87 5.42 -12.48
C VAL A 81 14.35 5.53 -12.15
N VAL A 82 15.17 4.63 -12.71
CA VAL A 82 16.62 4.64 -12.53
C VAL A 82 17.21 5.97 -13.02
N THR A 83 16.85 6.43 -14.22
CA THR A 83 17.35 7.71 -14.76
C THR A 83 17.06 8.88 -13.82
N GLU A 84 15.84 8.97 -13.27
CA GLU A 84 15.53 10.09 -12.40
C GLU A 84 16.25 10.01 -11.05
N ILE A 85 16.29 8.83 -10.41
CA ILE A 85 17.03 8.64 -9.16
C ILE A 85 18.47 9.17 -9.33
N LEU A 86 19.11 8.82 -10.44
CA LEU A 86 20.46 9.25 -10.75
C LEU A 86 20.58 10.75 -11.02
N ARG A 87 19.59 11.34 -11.70
CA ARG A 87 19.51 12.79 -11.95
C ARG A 87 19.43 13.57 -10.63
N GLU A 88 18.59 13.13 -9.70
CA GLU A 88 18.44 13.79 -8.41
C GLU A 88 19.67 13.59 -7.51
N LEU A 89 20.30 12.41 -7.54
CA LEU A 89 21.57 12.17 -6.83
C LEU A 89 22.74 13.02 -7.39
N LYS A 90 22.69 13.45 -8.66
CA LYS A 90 23.65 14.41 -9.24
C LYS A 90 23.42 15.85 -8.76
N LYS A 91 22.16 16.32 -8.63
CA LYS A 91 21.85 17.68 -8.12
C LYS A 91 22.44 17.93 -6.74
N ALA A 92 22.29 16.96 -5.84
CA ALA A 92 22.85 17.03 -4.48
C ALA A 92 24.39 17.09 -4.47
N HIS A 93 25.07 16.65 -5.54
CA HIS A 93 26.53 16.71 -5.63
C HIS A 93 27.03 18.07 -6.15
N LEU A 94 26.25 18.73 -7.01
CA LEU A 94 26.59 20.04 -7.60
C LEU A 94 26.41 21.17 -6.59
N LEU A 95 25.41 21.08 -5.71
CA LEU A 95 25.19 21.99 -4.58
C LEU A 95 26.33 21.99 -3.56
N VAL A 96 27.21 20.98 -3.56
CA VAL A 96 28.38 20.93 -2.67
C VAL A 96 29.60 21.63 -3.30
N THR A 97 29.53 21.93 -4.60
CA THR A 97 30.62 22.56 -5.36
C THR A 97 30.24 23.98 -5.77
N ASP A 98 30.05 24.88 -4.80
CA ASP A 98 29.58 26.27 -4.97
C ASP A 98 30.51 27.22 -5.79
N ASN A 99 31.46 26.70 -6.58
CA ASN A 99 32.45 27.50 -7.30
C ASN A 99 32.37 27.42 -8.83
N LEU A 100 31.28 26.91 -9.42
CA LEU A 100 31.19 26.71 -10.88
C LEU A 100 30.00 27.47 -11.49
N VAL A 101 30.11 28.78 -11.62
CA VAL A 101 29.12 29.62 -12.32
C VAL A 101 29.31 29.47 -13.84
N GLY A 102 28.24 29.10 -14.57
CA GLY A 102 28.21 29.08 -16.04
C GLY A 102 28.39 27.70 -16.70
N ILE A 103 28.33 26.62 -15.93
CA ILE A 103 28.38 25.23 -16.44
C ILE A 103 26.98 24.60 -16.46
N GLU A 104 25.99 25.22 -15.81
CA GLU A 104 24.63 24.70 -15.63
C GLU A 104 23.97 24.32 -16.97
N ASP A 105 24.05 25.19 -17.98
CA ASP A 105 23.42 24.97 -19.30
C ASP A 105 24.14 23.89 -20.12
N ARG A 106 25.45 23.70 -19.92
CA ARG A 106 26.22 22.60 -20.55
C ARG A 106 26.03 21.28 -19.82
N LEU A 107 25.60 21.35 -18.56
CA LEU A 107 25.32 20.18 -17.76
C LEU A 107 24.02 19.52 -18.20
N GLU A 108 22.98 20.27 -18.61
CA GLU A 108 21.76 19.67 -19.18
C GLU A 108 22.05 18.77 -20.38
N ALA A 109 22.99 19.15 -21.25
CA ALA A 109 23.45 18.33 -22.36
C ALA A 109 24.28 17.08 -21.93
N VAL A 110 24.90 17.12 -20.74
CA VAL A 110 25.66 16.00 -20.13
C VAL A 110 24.79 15.17 -19.14
N ILE A 111 23.61 15.68 -18.77
CA ILE A 111 22.68 15.10 -17.80
C ILE A 111 21.86 13.96 -18.40
N MET A 112 21.84 13.77 -19.72
CA MET A 112 21.38 12.52 -20.32
C MET A 112 22.33 11.38 -19.92
N LEU A 113 22.08 10.78 -18.76
CA LEU A 113 22.41 9.39 -18.51
C LEU A 113 21.47 8.57 -19.40
N ASP A 114 21.74 8.60 -20.70
CA ASP A 114 21.19 7.65 -21.64
C ASP A 114 21.95 6.35 -21.44
N PHE A 115 21.57 5.62 -20.40
CA PHE A 115 21.96 4.23 -20.33
C PHE A 115 21.16 3.44 -21.35
N THR A 116 21.86 2.56 -22.04
CA THR A 116 21.33 1.78 -23.15
C THR A 116 20.59 0.53 -22.67
N SER A 117 20.81 0.12 -21.42
CA SER A 117 20.21 -1.08 -20.83
C SER A 117 19.87 -0.93 -19.33
N VAL A 118 18.99 -1.79 -18.83
CA VAL A 118 18.67 -1.87 -17.40
C VAL A 118 19.92 -2.15 -16.56
N ASP A 119 20.85 -2.97 -17.06
CA ASP A 119 22.08 -3.32 -16.34
C ASP A 119 22.98 -2.09 -16.10
N GLU A 120 23.11 -1.23 -17.11
CA GLU A 120 23.90 0.00 -17.01
C GLU A 120 23.28 0.98 -16.02
N GLY A 121 21.95 1.12 -16.04
CA GLY A 121 21.23 1.89 -15.04
C GLY A 121 21.39 1.33 -13.62
N THR A 122 21.39 0.00 -13.50
CA THR A 122 21.53 -0.73 -12.24
C THR A 122 22.90 -0.50 -11.60
N GLU A 123 23.98 -0.58 -12.38
CA GLU A 123 25.34 -0.31 -11.87
C GLU A 123 25.52 1.16 -11.44
N GLU A 124 24.90 2.12 -12.13
CA GLU A 124 24.96 3.52 -11.72
C GLU A 124 24.12 3.77 -10.45
N LEU A 125 22.97 3.10 -10.25
CA LEU A 125 22.22 3.15 -8.98
C LEU A 125 23.08 2.68 -7.81
N LYS A 126 23.70 1.52 -7.97
CA LYS A 126 24.64 0.96 -7.00
C LYS A 126 25.74 1.96 -6.65
N ARG A 127 26.37 2.58 -7.65
CA ARG A 127 27.44 3.55 -7.44
C ARG A 127 26.96 4.77 -6.64
N ARG A 128 25.73 5.22 -6.85
CA ARG A 128 25.18 6.41 -6.20
C ARG A 128 24.60 6.17 -4.82
N PHE A 129 24.09 4.98 -4.56
CA PHE A 129 23.58 4.60 -3.26
C PHE A 129 24.65 4.07 -2.31
N LEU A 130 25.86 3.81 -2.85
CA LEU A 130 27.03 3.46 -2.04
C LEU A 130 27.16 4.47 -0.88
N ASP A 131 27.17 3.95 0.34
CA ASP A 131 27.21 4.70 1.61
C ASP A 131 26.03 5.64 1.92
N LYS A 132 24.98 5.66 1.10
CA LYS A 132 23.76 6.43 1.38
C LYS A 132 22.73 5.61 2.13
N ARG A 133 22.19 6.19 3.20
CA ARG A 133 21.08 5.59 3.94
C ARG A 133 19.78 5.73 3.16
N VAL A 134 19.13 4.61 2.85
CA VAL A 134 17.91 4.55 2.03
C VAL A 134 16.76 3.89 2.80
N PHE A 135 15.53 4.43 2.65
CA PHE A 135 14.30 3.77 3.07
C PHE A 135 13.43 3.50 1.83
N SER A 136 13.22 2.23 1.47
CA SER A 136 12.44 1.84 0.28
C SER A 136 11.33 0.85 0.62
N VAL A 137 10.18 1.00 -0.01
CA VAL A 137 9.07 0.02 0.03
C VAL A 137 8.79 -0.42 -1.40
N LEU A 138 8.96 -1.71 -1.69
CA LEU A 138 8.69 -2.34 -2.97
C LEU A 138 7.42 -3.18 -2.82
N ASP A 139 6.30 -2.64 -3.28
CA ASP A 139 4.98 -3.27 -3.11
C ASP A 139 4.64 -4.18 -4.31
N ASP A 140 4.02 -5.33 -4.04
CA ASP A 140 3.58 -6.36 -5.00
C ASP A 140 4.64 -6.79 -6.03
N VAL A 141 5.86 -7.06 -5.56
CA VAL A 141 6.95 -7.56 -6.41
C VAL A 141 6.61 -8.96 -6.90
N ASP A 142 6.38 -9.13 -8.20
CA ASP A 142 5.94 -10.39 -8.80
C ASP A 142 7.05 -11.09 -9.61
N HIS A 143 8.13 -10.37 -9.95
CA HIS A 143 9.28 -10.90 -10.70
C HIS A 143 10.63 -10.57 -10.04
N ALA A 144 11.55 -11.54 -10.03
CA ALA A 144 12.89 -11.37 -9.47
C ALA A 144 13.71 -10.26 -10.16
N SER A 145 13.43 -9.96 -11.43
CA SER A 145 14.10 -8.88 -12.18
C SER A 145 13.88 -7.50 -11.56
N GLN A 146 12.74 -7.26 -10.92
CA GLN A 146 12.46 -5.99 -10.23
C GLN A 146 13.39 -5.82 -9.02
N LEU A 147 13.62 -6.89 -8.25
CA LEU A 147 14.58 -6.88 -7.14
C LEU A 147 16.00 -6.73 -7.63
N THR A 148 16.37 -7.42 -8.71
CA THR A 148 17.70 -7.30 -9.32
C THR A 148 17.97 -5.89 -9.85
N ALA A 149 16.97 -5.18 -10.38
CA ALA A 149 17.18 -3.81 -10.86
C ALA A 149 17.26 -2.77 -9.73
N LEU A 150 16.45 -2.93 -8.67
CA LEU A 150 16.25 -1.88 -7.66
C LEU A 150 16.99 -2.12 -6.35
N ALA A 151 17.31 -3.38 -6.01
CA ALA A 151 17.86 -3.76 -4.71
C ALA A 151 18.63 -5.09 -4.77
N ALA A 152 19.48 -5.31 -5.78
CA ALA A 152 20.09 -6.64 -6.00
C ALA A 152 21.00 -7.09 -4.84
N LYS A 153 21.67 -6.15 -4.16
CA LYS A 153 22.65 -6.44 -3.11
C LYS A 153 22.60 -5.41 -2.01
N LEU A 154 22.74 -5.86 -0.77
CA LEU A 154 22.70 -5.00 0.43
C LEU A 154 23.85 -3.98 0.47
N TYR A 155 25.01 -4.30 -0.11
CA TYR A 155 26.15 -3.38 -0.18
C TYR A 155 25.93 -2.19 -1.12
N TRP A 156 24.82 -2.18 -1.88
CA TRP A 156 24.45 -0.99 -2.65
C TRP A 156 24.06 0.17 -1.75
N PHE A 157 23.76 -0.08 -0.48
CA PHE A 157 23.19 0.92 0.42
C PHE A 157 24.08 1.11 1.64
N GLY A 158 24.10 2.34 2.15
CA GLY A 158 24.82 2.68 3.37
C GLY A 158 24.21 2.06 4.63
N PRO A 159 24.98 1.99 5.74
CA PRO A 159 24.50 1.47 7.01
C PRO A 159 23.20 2.14 7.50
N GLY A 160 22.30 1.33 8.07
CA GLY A 160 21.01 1.80 8.61
C GLY A 160 19.90 1.99 7.56
N SER A 161 20.14 1.58 6.32
CA SER A 161 19.11 1.48 5.27
C SER A 161 18.06 0.42 5.60
N ARG A 162 16.82 0.64 5.14
CA ARG A 162 15.69 -0.29 5.35
C ARG A 162 14.91 -0.45 4.04
N ILE A 163 14.79 -1.67 3.57
CA ILE A 163 14.05 -2.01 2.35
C ILE A 163 12.97 -3.01 2.74
N ILE A 164 11.71 -2.68 2.46
CA ILE A 164 10.55 -3.53 2.74
C ILE A 164 10.03 -4.01 1.39
N ILE A 165 9.80 -5.32 1.25
CA ILE A 165 9.26 -5.93 0.03
C ILE A 165 7.96 -6.61 0.40
N THR A 166 6.90 -6.37 -0.36
CA THR A 166 5.67 -7.18 -0.30
C THR A 166 5.54 -7.98 -1.60
N THR A 167 5.08 -9.22 -1.49
CA THR A 167 4.88 -10.10 -2.64
C THR A 167 3.91 -11.21 -2.30
N ARG A 168 3.19 -11.69 -3.33
CA ARG A 168 2.40 -12.92 -3.28
C ARG A 168 3.17 -14.15 -3.77
N ASN A 169 4.33 -13.95 -4.40
CA ASN A 169 5.16 -14.99 -4.95
C ASN A 169 6.39 -15.23 -4.04
N ARG A 170 6.42 -16.35 -3.31
CA ARG A 170 7.55 -16.64 -2.42
C ARG A 170 8.87 -16.82 -3.16
N ASP A 171 8.82 -17.24 -4.43
CA ASP A 171 10.03 -17.57 -5.19
C ASP A 171 10.86 -16.32 -5.50
N VAL A 172 10.24 -15.13 -5.57
CA VAL A 172 11.00 -13.89 -5.74
C VAL A 172 11.86 -13.54 -4.52
N LEU A 173 11.54 -14.10 -3.34
CA LEU A 173 12.28 -13.85 -2.10
C LEU A 173 13.45 -14.82 -1.91
N GLN A 174 13.59 -15.86 -2.74
CA GLN A 174 14.66 -16.86 -2.66
C GLN A 174 15.97 -16.32 -3.27
N VAL A 175 16.40 -15.16 -2.79
CA VAL A 175 17.57 -14.45 -3.28
C VAL A 175 18.46 -14.02 -2.11
N PRO A 176 19.79 -14.02 -2.24
CA PRO A 176 20.70 -13.76 -1.12
C PRO A 176 20.53 -12.41 -0.42
N GLN A 177 19.89 -11.45 -1.07
CA GLN A 177 19.66 -10.10 -0.55
C GLN A 177 18.47 -9.99 0.43
N VAL A 178 17.61 -11.00 0.53
CA VAL A 178 16.48 -11.00 1.47
C VAL A 178 16.93 -11.60 2.80
N TYR A 179 17.03 -10.76 3.83
CA TYR A 179 17.54 -11.16 5.15
C TYR A 179 16.44 -11.63 6.11
N TRP A 180 15.26 -11.02 6.03
CA TRP A 180 14.10 -11.40 6.83
C TRP A 180 12.89 -11.59 5.92
N THR A 181 12.25 -12.74 6.02
CA THR A 181 10.93 -12.98 5.44
C THR A 181 9.91 -13.03 6.56
N TYR A 182 8.81 -12.31 6.38
CA TYR A 182 7.66 -12.37 7.27
C TYR A 182 6.48 -12.87 6.47
N GLU A 183 5.99 -14.06 6.80
CA GLU A 183 4.74 -14.55 6.26
C GLU A 183 3.60 -13.79 6.94
N VAL A 184 2.81 -13.06 6.13
CA VAL A 184 1.58 -12.44 6.63
C VAL A 184 0.59 -13.56 6.91
N VAL A 185 0.54 -13.97 8.17
CA VAL A 185 -0.38 -14.99 8.66
C VAL A 185 -1.80 -14.45 8.80
N GLU A 186 -2.76 -15.36 8.76
CA GLU A 186 -4.16 -15.08 9.07
C GLU A 186 -4.30 -14.37 10.43
N MET A 187 -5.26 -13.45 10.51
CA MET A 187 -5.52 -12.80 11.79
C MET A 187 -6.06 -13.83 12.79
N ASN A 188 -5.64 -13.68 14.05
CA ASN A 188 -6.26 -14.48 15.12
C ASN A 188 -7.78 -14.25 15.14
N LYS A 189 -8.54 -15.25 15.62
CA LYS A 189 -10.01 -15.21 15.56
C LYS A 189 -10.60 -13.99 16.27
N ASP A 190 -10.01 -13.56 17.37
CA ASP A 190 -10.51 -12.42 18.15
C ASP A 190 -10.33 -11.10 17.40
N HIS A 191 -9.15 -10.84 16.85
CA HIS A 191 -8.87 -9.67 16.02
C HIS A 191 -9.67 -9.71 14.72
N ALA A 192 -9.83 -10.89 14.10
CA ALA A 192 -10.65 -11.06 12.91
C ALA A 192 -12.12 -10.74 13.19
N LEU A 193 -12.65 -11.19 14.34
CA LEU A 193 -13.98 -10.84 14.83
C LEU A 193 -14.10 -9.35 15.10
N GLN A 194 -13.13 -8.75 15.79
CA GLN A 194 -13.11 -7.31 16.05
C GLN A 194 -13.11 -6.52 14.74
N LEU A 195 -12.25 -6.90 13.78
CA LEU A 195 -12.15 -6.25 12.47
C LEU A 195 -13.47 -6.36 11.70
N PHE A 196 -14.04 -7.57 11.61
CA PHE A 196 -15.32 -7.77 10.93
C PHE A 196 -16.44 -6.96 11.59
N CYS A 197 -16.57 -7.01 12.92
CA CYS A 197 -17.64 -6.28 13.62
C CYS A 197 -17.50 -4.77 13.46
N LYS A 198 -16.26 -4.28 13.40
CA LYS A 198 -15.98 -2.87 13.18
C LYS A 198 -16.40 -2.43 11.78
N HIS A 199 -16.14 -3.26 10.78
CA HIS A 199 -16.46 -2.96 9.38
C HIS A 199 -17.93 -3.15 9.05
N ALA A 200 -18.55 -4.20 9.58
CA ALA A 200 -19.95 -4.58 9.35
C ALA A 200 -20.91 -3.77 10.22
N PHE A 201 -20.63 -3.63 11.51
CA PHE A 201 -21.59 -3.13 12.51
C PHE A 201 -21.13 -1.89 13.27
N ARG A 202 -19.95 -1.32 12.95
CA ARG A 202 -19.38 -0.14 13.64
C ARG A 202 -19.03 -0.38 15.11
N GLN A 203 -18.91 -1.65 15.53
CA GLN A 203 -18.71 -2.05 16.91
C GLN A 203 -17.41 -2.84 17.07
N GLY A 204 -16.74 -2.69 18.21
CA GLY A 204 -15.49 -3.43 18.48
C GLY A 204 -15.70 -4.92 18.75
N SER A 205 -16.93 -5.37 19.00
CA SER A 205 -17.24 -6.77 19.31
C SER A 205 -18.60 -7.16 18.73
N PRO A 206 -18.82 -8.45 18.42
CA PRO A 206 -20.14 -8.90 18.01
C PRO A 206 -21.13 -8.76 19.18
N MET A 207 -22.33 -8.24 18.90
CA MET A 207 -23.44 -8.39 19.84
C MET A 207 -23.64 -9.88 20.12
N ALA A 208 -23.95 -10.27 21.36
CA ALA A 208 -24.10 -11.67 21.76
C ALA A 208 -25.01 -12.48 20.79
N LYS A 209 -26.03 -11.81 20.25
CA LYS A 209 -27.02 -12.35 19.30
C LYS A 209 -26.49 -12.62 17.89
N LEU A 210 -25.36 -12.03 17.51
CA LEU A 210 -24.72 -12.17 16.19
C LEU A 210 -23.36 -12.86 16.28
N SER A 211 -22.96 -13.31 17.47
CA SER A 211 -21.66 -13.94 17.66
C SER A 211 -21.51 -15.19 16.78
N ALA A 212 -22.57 -15.99 16.59
CA ALA A 212 -22.53 -17.17 15.74
C ALA A 212 -22.29 -16.81 14.27
N LEU A 213 -22.99 -15.79 13.75
CA LEU A 213 -22.79 -15.28 12.39
C LEU A 213 -21.38 -14.73 12.20
N ALA A 214 -20.95 -13.83 13.09
CA ALA A 214 -19.64 -13.19 12.99
C ALA A 214 -18.51 -14.24 13.04
N LYS A 215 -18.64 -15.26 13.90
CA LYS A 215 -17.72 -16.41 13.94
C LYS A 215 -17.76 -17.19 12.63
N GLY A 216 -18.94 -17.51 12.11
CA GLY A 216 -19.09 -18.22 10.84
C GLY A 216 -18.45 -17.48 9.66
N ILE A 217 -18.60 -16.15 9.58
CA ILE A 217 -17.93 -15.33 8.56
C ILE A 217 -16.42 -15.32 8.75
N VAL A 218 -15.93 -15.16 9.98
CA VAL A 218 -14.49 -15.21 10.29
C VAL A 218 -13.89 -16.56 9.93
N ASP A 219 -14.57 -17.65 10.27
CA ASP A 219 -14.14 -19.01 9.96
C ASP A 219 -14.14 -19.25 8.44
N THR A 220 -15.17 -18.79 7.72
CA THR A 220 -15.27 -18.92 6.26
C THR A 220 -14.22 -18.10 5.51
N THR A 221 -13.87 -16.93 6.03
CA THR A 221 -12.87 -16.04 5.43
C THR A 221 -11.44 -16.37 5.84
N GLY A 222 -11.24 -17.37 6.70
CA GLY A 222 -9.93 -17.75 7.23
C GLY A 222 -9.23 -16.62 7.97
N GLY A 223 -9.97 -15.68 8.58
CA GLY A 223 -9.34 -14.52 9.23
C GLY A 223 -8.53 -13.62 8.29
N ILE A 224 -8.68 -13.73 6.97
CA ILE A 224 -7.97 -12.91 6.00
C ILE A 224 -8.57 -11.50 6.04
N PRO A 225 -7.78 -10.45 6.38
CA PRO A 225 -8.30 -9.09 6.54
C PRO A 225 -9.12 -8.63 5.34
N LEU A 226 -8.59 -8.81 4.12
CA LEU A 226 -9.26 -8.39 2.90
C LEU A 226 -10.58 -9.14 2.65
N ALA A 227 -10.64 -10.44 2.96
CA ALA A 227 -11.86 -11.24 2.81
C ALA A 227 -12.95 -10.83 3.81
N LEU A 228 -12.56 -10.55 5.07
CA LEU A 228 -13.45 -10.01 6.10
C LEU A 228 -14.03 -8.65 5.67
N GLU A 229 -13.22 -7.79 5.06
CA GLU A 229 -13.69 -6.52 4.52
C GLU A 229 -14.58 -6.65 3.29
N MET A 230 -14.50 -7.77 2.56
CA MET A 230 -15.36 -8.07 1.43
C MET A 230 -16.68 -8.71 1.85
N ALA A 231 -16.78 -9.28 3.05
CA ALA A 231 -18.03 -9.83 3.57
C ALA A 231 -19.16 -8.79 3.66
N VAL A 232 -18.84 -7.51 3.84
CA VAL A 232 -19.85 -6.42 3.81
C VAL A 232 -20.30 -6.03 2.40
N LYS A 233 -19.73 -6.64 1.35
CA LYS A 233 -20.12 -6.42 -0.06
C LYS A 233 -21.03 -7.52 -0.61
N LEU A 234 -21.45 -8.47 0.23
CA LEU A 234 -22.30 -9.59 -0.18
C LEU A 234 -23.65 -9.10 -0.69
N LYS A 235 -24.15 -9.78 -1.74
CA LYS A 235 -25.50 -9.57 -2.28
C LYS A 235 -26.57 -10.34 -1.53
N VAL A 236 -26.20 -11.47 -0.96
CA VAL A 236 -27.12 -12.34 -0.22
C VAL A 236 -26.50 -12.64 1.13
N LEU A 237 -27.25 -12.38 2.19
CA LEU A 237 -26.90 -12.73 3.57
C LEU A 237 -28.04 -13.57 4.15
N SER A 238 -27.71 -14.76 4.64
CA SER A 238 -28.68 -15.65 5.27
C SER A 238 -28.40 -15.75 6.76
N LEU A 239 -29.39 -15.44 7.58
CA LEU A 239 -29.38 -15.53 9.04
C LEU A 239 -30.36 -16.59 9.54
N GLN A 240 -30.67 -17.56 8.69
CA GLN A 240 -31.63 -18.60 9.01
C GLN A 240 -31.22 -19.34 10.29
N HIS A 241 -32.20 -19.72 11.12
CA HIS A 241 -31.98 -20.43 12.38
C HIS A 241 -31.22 -19.63 13.47
N CYS A 242 -31.17 -18.30 13.38
CA CYS A 242 -30.63 -17.48 14.47
C CYS A 242 -31.63 -17.37 15.65
N HIS A 243 -31.65 -18.37 16.53
CA HIS A 243 -32.60 -18.45 17.67
C HIS A 243 -32.40 -17.40 18.79
N TYR A 244 -31.34 -16.58 18.71
CA TYR A 244 -31.03 -15.55 19.71
C TYR A 244 -31.24 -14.13 19.20
N ILE A 245 -31.50 -13.94 17.90
CA ILE A 245 -31.73 -12.62 17.34
C ILE A 245 -33.13 -12.15 17.72
N THR A 246 -33.23 -10.99 18.39
CA THR A 246 -34.54 -10.38 18.73
C THR A 246 -34.78 -9.07 18.00
N ARG A 247 -33.71 -8.42 17.55
CA ARG A 247 -33.74 -7.23 16.69
C ARG A 247 -32.63 -7.35 15.66
N THR A 248 -32.85 -6.84 14.45
CA THR A 248 -31.80 -6.81 13.43
C THR A 248 -30.70 -5.81 13.80
N PRO A 249 -29.41 -6.10 13.50
CA PRO A 249 -28.36 -5.10 13.56
C PRO A 249 -28.51 -4.05 12.47
N ASP A 250 -27.75 -2.95 12.61
CA ASP A 250 -27.54 -1.99 11.53
C ASP A 250 -26.79 -2.65 10.36
N PHE A 251 -27.49 -2.93 9.26
CA PHE A 251 -26.91 -3.43 8.01
C PHE A 251 -26.56 -2.32 7.01
N SER A 252 -26.57 -1.04 7.39
CA SER A 252 -26.29 0.10 6.49
C SER A 252 -24.95 0.02 5.75
N ARG A 253 -24.01 -0.79 6.25
CA ARG A 253 -22.70 -1.04 5.63
C ARG A 253 -22.74 -2.09 4.52
N PHE A 254 -23.78 -2.90 4.45
CA PHE A 254 -23.99 -3.90 3.42
C PHE A 254 -24.65 -3.27 2.19
N THR A 255 -23.94 -2.34 1.55
CA THR A 255 -24.50 -1.48 0.47
C THR A 255 -24.94 -2.23 -0.77
N ASN A 256 -24.53 -3.49 -0.93
CA ASN A 256 -24.84 -4.33 -2.08
C ASN A 256 -25.86 -5.42 -1.76
N LEU A 257 -26.42 -5.44 -0.55
CA LEU A 257 -27.28 -6.52 -0.09
C LEU A 257 -28.63 -6.46 -0.80
N GLU A 258 -28.91 -7.46 -1.61
CA GLU A 258 -30.14 -7.63 -2.39
C GLU A 258 -31.12 -8.60 -1.71
N ARG A 259 -30.61 -9.58 -0.96
CA ARG A 259 -31.43 -10.54 -0.22
C ARG A 259 -30.90 -10.75 1.19
N LEU A 260 -31.81 -10.65 2.15
CA LEU A 260 -31.56 -10.94 3.56
C LEU A 260 -32.62 -11.93 4.04
N SER A 261 -32.20 -13.11 4.50
CA SER A 261 -33.11 -14.16 4.99
C SER A 261 -33.04 -14.30 6.50
N PHE A 262 -34.19 -14.38 7.16
CA PHE A 262 -34.35 -14.62 8.60
C PHE A 262 -35.21 -15.85 8.89
N GLU A 263 -35.27 -16.80 7.95
CA GLU A 263 -36.09 -18.01 8.10
C GLU A 263 -35.78 -18.72 9.43
N ASN A 264 -36.81 -19.19 10.13
CA ASN A 264 -36.67 -19.90 11.40
C ASN A 264 -35.97 -19.10 12.53
N CYS A 265 -35.93 -17.77 12.47
CA CYS A 265 -35.51 -16.89 13.58
C CYS A 265 -36.65 -16.66 14.58
N GLN A 266 -36.92 -17.64 15.43
CA GLN A 266 -38.10 -17.69 16.30
C GLN A 266 -38.24 -16.56 17.32
N ARG A 267 -37.15 -15.86 17.66
CA ARG A 267 -37.14 -14.77 18.65
C ARG A 267 -37.12 -13.37 18.03
N LEU A 268 -37.17 -13.24 16.70
CA LEU A 268 -37.05 -11.95 16.01
C LEU A 268 -38.34 -11.14 16.17
N GLU A 269 -38.27 -10.05 16.93
CA GLU A 269 -39.41 -9.18 17.24
C GLU A 269 -39.46 -7.93 16.35
N VAL A 270 -38.29 -7.38 15.97
CA VAL A 270 -38.20 -6.10 15.23
C VAL A 270 -37.19 -6.20 14.09
N ILE A 271 -37.62 -5.78 12.89
CA ILE A 271 -36.78 -5.59 11.71
C ILE A 271 -36.56 -4.08 11.54
N HIS A 272 -35.35 -3.60 11.81
CA HIS A 272 -34.94 -2.26 11.40
C HIS A 272 -34.75 -2.24 9.88
N GLN A 273 -35.39 -1.26 9.22
CA GLN A 273 -35.16 -0.90 7.81
C GLN A 273 -33.83 -0.17 7.65
#